data_AF-A0A917UME5-F1
#
_entry.id   AF-A0A917UME5-F1
#
_cell.length_a   1.000
_cell.length_b   1.000
_cell.length_c   1.000
_cell.angle_alpha   90.00
_cell.angle_beta   90.00
_cell.angle_gamma   90.00
#
_symmetry.space_group_name_H-M   'P 1'
#
loop_
_entity.id
_entity.type
_entity.pdbx_description
1 polymer ?
#
loop_
_entity_poly.entity_id
_entity_poly.type
_entity_poly.pdbx_seq_one_letter_code
_entity_poly.pdbx_strand_id
1 'polypeptide(L)'
;MPQFTEGQYVSWDTRDGATTVQITAVDRFHITYRSADDHWEGVESTVFSSLEEKTADWRPATETEAMAFKTRFRPAPENWN
;
A
#
# COMPACT_ATOMS: atom_id res chain seq x y z
N MET A 1 11.35 0.90 -15.28
CA MET A 1 11.00 -0.28 -14.45
C MET A 1 9.91 0.14 -13.49
N PRO A 2 8.93 -0.70 -13.15
CA PRO A 2 7.93 -0.34 -12.15
C PRO A 2 8.64 -0.05 -10.82
N GLN A 3 8.28 1.06 -10.16
CA GLN A 3 8.88 1.52 -8.91
C GLN A 3 8.61 0.57 -7.74
N PHE A 4 7.55 -0.24 -7.86
CA PHE A 4 7.10 -1.21 -6.85
C PHE A 4 6.91 -2.59 -7.47
N THR A 5 6.86 -3.60 -6.61
CA THR A 5 6.64 -5.00 -6.99
C THR A 5 5.47 -5.60 -6.23
N GLU A 6 4.77 -6.54 -6.86
CA GLU A 6 3.71 -7.29 -6.19
C GLU A 6 4.28 -8.06 -4.97
N GLY A 7 3.51 -8.06 -3.88
CA GLY A 7 3.91 -8.66 -2.60
C GLY A 7 4.78 -7.77 -1.72
N GLN A 8 5.30 -6.65 -2.25
CA GLN A 8 6.09 -5.68 -1.49
C GLN A 8 5.24 -4.99 -0.43
N TYR A 9 5.83 -4.72 0.75
CA TYR A 9 5.24 -3.84 1.75
C TYR A 9 5.78 -2.43 1.58
N VAL A 10 4.88 -1.46 1.54
CA VAL A 10 5.21 -0.04 1.43
C VAL A 10 4.56 0.73 2.56
N SER A 11 5.20 1.83 2.94
CA SER A 11 4.69 2.74 3.96
C SER A 11 4.83 4.18 3.51
N TRP A 12 3.91 5.02 3.97
CA TRP A 12 3.98 6.48 3.83
C TRP A 12 3.42 7.14 5.09
N ASP A 13 3.87 8.35 5.37
CA ASP A 13 3.38 9.12 6.51
C ASP A 13 2.01 9.73 6.20
N THR A 14 1.08 9.54 7.13
CA THR A 14 -0.24 10.19 7.14
C THR A 14 -0.36 11.08 8.37
N ARG A 15 -1.44 11.88 8.44
CA ARG A 15 -1.71 12.74 9.59
C ARG A 15 -1.77 11.97 10.92
N ASP A 16 -2.20 10.71 10.88
CA ASP A 16 -2.39 9.83 12.03
C ASP A 16 -1.18 8.90 12.28
N GLY A 17 -0.09 9.08 11.53
CA GLY A 17 1.14 8.29 11.60
C GLY A 17 1.45 7.54 10.30
N ALA A 18 2.47 6.67 10.33
CA ALA A 18 2.84 5.88 9.16
C ALA A 18 1.79 4.81 8.85
N THR A 19 1.25 4.85 7.62
CA THR A 19 0.38 3.81 7.07
C THR A 19 1.22 2.81 6.32
N THR A 20 0.97 1.51 6.54
CA THR A 20 1.67 0.40 5.86
C THR A 20 0.67 -0.48 5.14
N VAL A 21 0.96 -0.82 3.88
CA VAL A 21 0.11 -1.65 3.02
C VAL A 21 0.94 -2.67 2.25
N GLN A 22 0.30 -3.70 1.73
CA GLN A 22 0.89 -4.67 0.82
C GLN A 22 0.48 -4.38 -0.62
N ILE A 23 1.43 -4.23 -1.53
CA ILE A 23 1.16 -4.12 -2.97
C ILE A 23 0.63 -5.45 -3.49
N THR A 24 -0.52 -5.41 -4.19
CA THR A 24 -1.19 -6.60 -4.74
C THR A 24 -1.14 -6.65 -6.26
N ALA A 25 -0.95 -5.53 -6.94
CA ALA A 25 -0.73 -5.48 -8.39
C ALA A 25 -0.03 -4.19 -8.79
N VAL A 26 0.78 -4.26 -9.85
CA VAL A 26 1.43 -3.09 -10.45
C VAL A 26 1.34 -3.20 -11.96
N ASP A 27 0.77 -2.18 -12.60
CA ASP A 27 0.81 -2.01 -14.05
C ASP A 27 1.30 -0.59 -14.42
N ARG A 28 1.24 -0.25 -15.71
CA ARG A 28 1.74 1.04 -16.21
C ARG A 28 0.95 2.25 -15.67
N PHE A 29 -0.32 2.06 -15.36
CA PHE A 29 -1.26 3.10 -15.00
C PHE A 29 -1.83 2.92 -13.60
N HIS A 30 -1.70 1.75 -12.98
CA HIS A 30 -2.28 1.45 -11.67
C HIS A 30 -1.29 0.79 -10.72
N ILE A 31 -1.44 1.10 -9.45
CA ILE A 31 -0.87 0.34 -8.34
C ILE A 31 -2.04 -0.02 -7.41
N THR A 32 -2.28 -1.30 -7.21
CA THR A 32 -3.27 -1.81 -6.25
C THR A 32 -2.55 -2.28 -4.99
N TYR A 33 -3.13 -1.99 -3.84
CA TYR A 33 -2.60 -2.37 -2.55
C TYR A 33 -3.71 -2.76 -1.58
N ARG A 34 -3.29 -3.39 -0.49
CA ARG A 34 -4.17 -3.94 0.53
C ARG A 34 -3.72 -3.51 1.91
N SER A 35 -4.66 -3.02 2.70
CA SER A 35 -4.47 -2.59 4.08
C SER A 35 -4.53 -3.78 5.06
N ALA A 36 -4.14 -3.56 6.32
CA ALA A 36 -4.16 -4.62 7.33
C ALA A 36 -5.59 -5.15 7.60
N ASP A 37 -6.60 -4.30 7.46
CA ASP A 37 -8.00 -4.67 7.62
C ASP A 37 -8.61 -5.31 6.37
N ASP A 38 -7.79 -5.87 5.48
CA ASP A 38 -8.23 -6.48 4.21
C ASP A 38 -9.04 -5.56 3.30
N HIS A 39 -8.78 -4.25 3.39
CA HIS A 39 -9.34 -3.29 2.45
C HIS A 39 -8.42 -3.14 1.24
N TRP A 40 -9.00 -3.15 0.03
CA TRP A 40 -8.27 -3.06 -1.23
C TRP A 40 -8.50 -1.70 -1.84
N GLU A 41 -7.42 -1.00 -2.13
CA GLU A 41 -7.43 0.32 -2.75
C GLU A 41 -6.39 0.37 -3.87
N GLY A 42 -6.43 1.44 -4.65
CA GLY A 42 -5.44 1.66 -5.69
C GLY A 42 -5.24 3.12 -6.00
N VAL A 43 -4.05 3.41 -6.52
CA VAL A 43 -3.75 4.70 -7.15
C VAL A 43 -3.65 4.51 -8.65
N GLU A 44 -4.27 5.43 -9.39
CA GLU A 44 -4.24 5.45 -10.85
C GLU A 44 -3.54 6.72 -11.35
N SER A 45 -2.81 6.59 -12.45
CA SER A 45 -2.32 7.73 -13.22
C SER A 45 -3.49 8.43 -13.89
N THR A 46 -3.56 9.75 -13.77
CA THR A 46 -4.56 10.57 -14.46
C THR A 46 -3.88 11.55 -15.41
N VAL A 47 -4.68 12.30 -16.16
CA VAL A 47 -4.15 13.40 -17.00
C VAL A 47 -3.55 14.56 -16.19
N PHE A 48 -3.83 14.61 -14.88
CA PHE A 48 -3.39 15.68 -13.98
C PHE A 48 -2.25 15.27 -13.06
N SER A 49 -2.01 13.97 -12.87
CA SER A 49 -0.97 13.46 -11.98
C SER A 49 -0.55 12.05 -12.36
N SER A 50 0.75 11.84 -12.46
CA SER A 50 1.37 10.53 -12.67
C SER A 50 1.34 9.65 -11.43
N LEU A 51 1.64 8.35 -11.61
CA LEU A 51 1.87 7.46 -10.47
C LEU A 51 3.05 7.93 -9.61
N GLU A 52 4.15 8.37 -10.23
CA GLU A 52 5.35 8.85 -9.52
C GLU A 52 5.03 10.02 -8.59
N GLU A 53 4.20 10.96 -9.05
CA GLU A 53 3.74 12.08 -8.21
C GLU A 53 2.82 11.62 -7.07
N LYS A 54 1.90 10.69 -7.34
CA LYS A 54 0.96 10.15 -6.34
C LYS A 54 1.64 9.26 -5.29
N THR A 55 2.76 8.64 -5.64
CA THR A 55 3.53 7.75 -4.76
C THR A 55 4.88 8.34 -4.36
N ALA A 56 5.05 9.66 -4.44
CA ALA A 56 6.32 10.32 -4.15
C ALA A 56 6.79 10.08 -2.70
N ASP A 57 5.84 10.02 -1.76
CA ASP A 57 6.11 9.81 -0.33
C ASP A 57 6.13 8.32 0.05
N TRP A 58 5.91 7.42 -0.90
CA TRP A 58 5.90 5.99 -0.64
C TRP A 58 7.32 5.47 -0.56
N ARG A 59 7.62 4.79 0.54
CA ARG A 59 8.89 4.10 0.74
C ARG A 59 8.67 2.61 1.00
N PRO A 60 9.69 1.76 0.80
CA PRO A 60 9.66 0.41 1.35
C PRO A 60 9.37 0.45 2.86
N ALA A 61 8.48 -0.44 3.31
CA ALA A 61 8.22 -0.63 4.72
C ALA A 61 9.47 -1.19 5.40
N THR A 62 9.75 -0.75 6.62
CA THR A 62 10.74 -1.39 7.48
C THR A 62 10.26 -2.79 7.89
N GLU A 63 11.18 -3.62 8.37
CA GLU A 63 10.82 -4.96 8.88
C GLU A 63 9.78 -4.88 10.01
N THR A 64 9.95 -3.92 10.93
CA THR A 64 9.02 -3.67 12.03
C THR A 64 7.62 -3.30 11.52
N GLU A 65 7.52 -2.44 10.52
CA GLU A 65 6.24 -2.02 9.92
C GLU A 65 5.56 -3.18 9.18
N ALA A 66 6.31 -3.95 8.41
CA ALA A 66 5.80 -5.14 7.74
C ALA A 66 5.35 -6.22 8.74
N MET A 67 6.06 -6.40 9.84
CA MET A 67 5.64 -7.29 10.94
C MET A 67 4.39 -6.78 11.66
N ALA A 68 4.29 -5.47 11.90
CA ALA A 68 3.11 -4.86 12.50
C ALA A 68 1.88 -5.03 11.60
N PHE A 69 2.05 -4.86 10.29
CA PHE A 69 1.03 -5.19 9.30
C PHE A 69 0.60 -6.66 9.44
N LYS A 70 1.53 -7.61 9.34
CA LYS A 70 1.21 -9.05 9.40
C LYS A 70 0.53 -9.47 10.70
N THR A 71 0.88 -8.83 11.81
CA THR A 71 0.28 -9.10 13.13
C THR A 71 -1.15 -8.57 13.23
N ARG A 72 -1.41 -7.39 12.65
CA ARG A 72 -2.73 -6.76 12.65
C ARG A 72 -3.63 -7.29 11.56
N PHE A 73 -3.04 -7.89 10.54
CA PHE A 73 -3.73 -8.29 9.34
C PHE A 73 -4.87 -9.26 9.65
N ARG A 74 -6.10 -8.87 9.30
CA ARG A 74 -7.30 -9.70 9.46
C ARG A 74 -8.03 -9.80 8.13
N PRO A 75 -8.08 -10.97 7.50
CA PRO A 75 -8.87 -11.15 6.28
C PRO A 75 -10.37 -10.98 6.60
N ALA A 76 -11.15 -10.49 5.64
CA ALA A 76 -12.60 -10.57 5.75
C ALA A 76 -13.03 -12.05 5.85
N PRO A 77 -14.01 -12.40 6.72
CA PRO A 77 -14.90 -11.51 7.50
C PRO A 77 -14.37 -11.14 8.91
N GLU A 78 -13.17 -11.56 9.30
CA GLU A 78 -12.63 -11.41 10.66
C GLU A 78 -12.27 -9.96 11.03
N ASN A 79 -12.29 -9.05 10.05
CA ASN A 79 -12.09 -7.60 10.17
C ASN A 79 -13.36 -6.82 10.58
N TRP A 80 -14.54 -7.45 10.65
CA TRP A 80 -15.81 -6.76 10.96
C TRP A 80 -16.23 -6.79 12.44
N ASN A 81 -15.39 -7.36 13.32
CA ASN A 81 -15.68 -7.51 14.76
C ASN A 81 -15.18 -6.33 15.61
#